data_AF-A0A9D3AWE8-F1
#
_entry.id   AF-A0A9D3AWE8-F1
#
_cell.length_a   1.000
_cell.length_b   1.000
_cell.length_c   1.000
_cell.angle_alpha   90.00
_cell.angle_beta   90.00
_cell.angle_gamma   90.00
#
_symmetry.space_group_name_H-M   'P 1'
#
loop_
_entity.id
_entity.type
_entity.pdbx_description
1 polymer ?
#
loop_
_entity_poly.entity_id
_entity_poly.type
_entity_poly.pdbx_seq_one_letter_code
_entity_poly.pdbx_strand_id
1 'polypeptide(L)'
;MLDEHIYKTQKHIDMIGERVARLGMVPTAHHVTQHELSYIKHEVEGRYTMRDFLRNDLEHELKMQEMMRKQIARAHELQDFGTVQVLEEVLLDREDLGYHLYSVLDDDTLTRGMYHLLNQNYDRAGDRTMQPNTKLQ
;
A
#
# COMPACT_ATOMS: atom_id res chain seq x y z
N MET A 1 -10.83 0.65 -11.19
CA MET A 1 -9.56 0.48 -10.45
C MET A 1 -9.84 0.39 -8.96
N LEU A 2 -10.28 1.47 -8.28
CA LEU A 2 -10.52 1.43 -6.82
C LEU A 2 -11.52 0.35 -6.38
N ASP A 3 -12.63 0.15 -7.09
CA ASP A 3 -13.64 -0.87 -6.72
C ASP A 3 -13.07 -2.30 -6.68
N GLU A 4 -12.18 -2.63 -7.61
CA GLU A 4 -11.51 -3.94 -7.65
C GLU A 4 -10.62 -4.11 -6.41
N HIS A 5 -9.89 -3.06 -6.03
CA HIS A 5 -9.03 -3.08 -4.86
C HIS A 5 -9.82 -3.09 -3.55
N ILE A 6 -11.01 -2.47 -3.51
CA ILE A 6 -11.92 -2.59 -2.36
C ILE A 6 -12.33 -4.05 -2.18
N TYR A 7 -12.74 -4.72 -3.26
CA TYR A 7 -13.10 -6.13 -3.20
C TYR A 7 -11.93 -7.03 -2.76
N LYS A 8 -10.73 -6.80 -3.31
CA LYS A 8 -9.51 -7.50 -2.89
C LYS A 8 -9.21 -7.27 -1.41
N THR A 9 -9.31 -6.03 -0.94
CA THR A 9 -9.08 -5.69 0.48
C THR A 9 -10.09 -6.39 1.40
N GLN A 10 -11.37 -6.45 1.02
CA GLN A 10 -12.38 -7.18 1.78
C GLN A 10 -12.05 -8.68 1.86
N LYS A 11 -11.62 -9.29 0.74
CA LYS A 11 -11.16 -10.68 0.73
C LYS A 11 -9.94 -10.89 1.63
N HIS A 12 -8.97 -9.98 1.63
CA HIS A 12 -7.80 -10.06 2.50
C HIS A 12 -8.17 -9.98 3.99
N ILE A 13 -9.09 -9.10 4.34
CA ILE A 13 -9.61 -8.97 5.72
C ILE A 13 -10.24 -10.30 6.18
N ASP A 14 -11.04 -10.92 5.32
CA ASP A 14 -11.68 -12.20 5.61
C ASP A 14 -10.67 -13.33 5.78
N MET A 15 -9.71 -13.46 4.86
CA MET A 15 -8.63 -14.45 4.93
C MET A 15 -7.83 -14.35 6.24
N ILE A 16 -7.48 -13.13 6.66
CA ILE A 16 -6.76 -12.88 7.92
C ILE A 16 -7.68 -13.17 9.12
N GLY A 17 -8.94 -12.74 9.06
CA GLY A 17 -9.94 -12.98 10.12
C GLY A 17 -10.16 -14.47 10.37
N GLU A 18 -10.34 -15.27 9.32
CA GLU A 18 -10.43 -16.72 9.41
C GLU A 18 -9.16 -17.34 10.00
N ARG A 19 -7.98 -16.84 9.61
CA ARG A 19 -6.71 -17.35 10.16
C ARG A 19 -6.61 -17.10 11.66
N VAL A 20 -6.97 -15.91 12.12
CA VAL A 20 -7.01 -15.55 13.54
C VAL A 20 -7.99 -16.46 14.30
N ALA A 21 -9.17 -16.71 13.74
CA ALA A 21 -10.15 -17.63 14.30
C ALA A 21 -9.64 -19.08 14.38
N ARG A 22 -8.93 -19.56 13.35
CA ARG A 22 -8.30 -20.90 13.33
C ARG A 22 -7.20 -21.05 14.38
N LEU A 23 -6.53 -19.96 14.77
CA LEU A 23 -5.57 -19.93 15.88
C LEU A 23 -6.25 -19.86 17.26
N GLY A 24 -7.59 -19.82 17.33
CA GLY A 24 -8.37 -19.82 18.56
C GLY A 24 -8.63 -18.43 19.15
N MET A 25 -8.32 -17.37 18.41
CA MET A 25 -8.52 -15.97 18.84
C MET A 25 -9.76 -15.36 18.18
N VAL A 26 -10.30 -14.29 18.76
CA VAL A 26 -11.44 -13.55 18.17
C VAL A 26 -10.94 -12.25 17.56
N PRO A 27 -11.14 -11.99 16.25
CA PRO A 27 -10.72 -10.75 15.62
C PRO A 27 -11.55 -9.56 16.12
N THR A 28 -10.94 -8.37 16.17
CA THR A 28 -11.64 -7.15 16.59
C THR A 28 -12.44 -6.55 15.44
N ALA A 29 -13.76 -6.43 15.63
CA ALA A 29 -14.67 -5.79 14.68
C ALA A 29 -15.10 -4.38 15.11
N HIS A 30 -14.64 -3.90 16.28
CA HIS A 30 -15.07 -2.61 16.82
C HIS A 30 -14.24 -1.46 16.25
N HIS A 31 -14.91 -0.51 15.59
CA HIS A 31 -14.28 0.61 14.88
C HIS A 31 -13.34 1.46 15.76
N VAL A 32 -13.71 1.73 17.02
CA VAL A 32 -12.84 2.48 17.95
C VAL A 32 -11.54 1.73 18.20
N THR A 33 -11.62 0.43 18.45
CA THR A 33 -10.45 -0.41 18.74
C THR A 33 -9.57 -0.57 17.51
N GLN A 34 -10.17 -0.67 16.31
CA GLN A 34 -9.42 -0.68 15.06
C GLN A 34 -8.65 0.63 14.84
N HIS A 35 -9.25 1.77 15.18
CA HIS A 35 -8.57 3.07 15.10
C HIS A 35 -7.38 3.16 16.06
N GLU A 36 -7.54 2.69 17.30
CA GLU A 36 -6.47 2.68 18.30
C GLU A 36 -5.30 1.74 17.93
N LEU A 37 -5.60 0.61 17.31
CA LEU A 37 -4.60 -0.38 16.89
C LEU A 37 -3.96 -0.08 15.53
N SER A 38 -4.54 0.84 14.75
CA SER A 38 -4.08 1.15 13.40
C SER A 38 -2.71 1.83 13.41
N TYR A 39 -1.81 1.34 12.56
CA TYR A 39 -0.52 2.01 12.29
C TYR A 39 -0.68 3.23 11.36
N ILE A 40 -1.82 3.32 10.67
CA ILE A 40 -2.17 4.41 9.76
C ILE A 40 -3.12 5.36 10.47
N LYS A 41 -2.81 6.65 10.42
CA LYS A 41 -3.69 7.68 10.97
C LYS A 41 -4.84 7.91 10.02
N HIS A 42 -6.02 8.13 10.59
CA HIS A 42 -7.17 8.53 9.79
C HIS A 42 -6.89 9.89 9.14
N GLU A 43 -7.24 10.03 7.87
CA GLU A 43 -7.14 11.30 7.16
C GLU A 43 -8.12 12.31 7.76
N VAL A 44 -7.77 13.60 7.71
CA VAL A 44 -8.65 14.66 8.18
C VAL A 44 -9.76 14.92 7.16
N GLU A 45 -10.93 15.30 7.64
CA GLU A 45 -12.02 15.69 6.76
C GLU A 45 -11.61 16.90 5.90
N GLY A 46 -11.84 16.79 4.60
CA GLY A 46 -11.42 17.83 3.67
C GLY A 46 -11.67 17.47 2.23
N ARG A 47 -11.38 18.42 1.34
CA ARG A 47 -11.42 18.23 -0.11
C ARG A 47 -9.99 18.18 -0.61
N TYR A 48 -9.57 17.01 -1.07
CA TYR A 48 -8.24 16.79 -1.66
C TYR A 48 -8.31 16.78 -3.17
N THR A 49 -7.20 17.14 -3.82
CA THR A 49 -7.05 16.85 -5.25
C THR A 49 -6.88 15.34 -5.43
N MET A 50 -7.29 14.81 -6.59
CA MET A 50 -7.13 13.38 -6.88
C MET A 50 -5.66 12.93 -6.78
N ARG A 51 -4.71 13.82 -7.12
CA ARG A 51 -3.28 13.51 -7.06
C ARG A 51 -2.76 13.44 -5.62
N ASP A 52 -3.21 14.35 -4.76
CA ASP A 52 -2.80 14.34 -3.35
C ASP A 52 -3.43 13.16 -2.60
N PHE A 53 -4.68 12.82 -2.92
CA PHE A 53 -5.36 11.64 -2.39
C PHE A 53 -4.59 10.34 -2.75
N LEU A 54 -4.27 10.15 -4.03
CA LEU A 54 -3.52 8.98 -4.48
C LEU A 54 -2.09 8.92 -3.91
N ARG A 55 -1.46 10.06 -3.63
CA ARG A 55 -0.14 10.09 -2.95
C ARG A 55 -0.24 9.61 -1.52
N ASN A 56 -1.23 10.08 -0.76
CA ASN A 56 -1.43 9.61 0.60
C ASN A 56 -1.74 8.11 0.62
N ASP A 57 -2.58 7.63 -0.30
CA ASP A 57 -2.88 6.20 -0.45
C ASP A 57 -1.61 5.39 -0.72
N LEU A 58 -0.75 5.86 -1.63
CA LEU A 58 0.53 5.21 -1.91
C LEU A 58 1.45 5.18 -0.67
N GLU A 59 1.55 6.28 0.07
CA GLU A 59 2.34 6.32 1.31
C GLU A 59 1.82 5.35 2.37
N HIS A 60 0.50 5.27 2.54
CA HIS A 60 -0.13 4.30 3.44
C HIS A 60 0.11 2.87 2.99
N GLU A 61 0.07 2.60 1.69
CA GLU A 61 0.33 1.28 1.11
C GLU A 61 1.74 0.79 1.42
N LEU A 62 2.74 1.63 1.15
CA LEU A 62 4.15 1.31 1.41
C LEU A 62 4.38 1.02 2.91
N LYS A 63 3.72 1.76 3.79
CA LYS A 63 3.81 1.52 5.23
C LYS A 63 3.17 0.19 5.64
N MET A 64 2.05 -0.20 5.03
CA MET A 64 1.42 -1.51 5.28
C MET A 64 2.32 -2.65 4.80
N GLN A 65 2.89 -2.53 3.61
CA GLN A 65 3.82 -3.52 3.05
C GLN A 65 5.04 -3.73 3.97
N GLU A 66 5.64 -2.64 4.47
CA GLU A 66 6.78 -2.73 5.40
C GLU A 66 6.40 -3.49 6.69
N MET A 67 5.23 -3.18 7.26
CA MET A 67 4.75 -3.85 8.46
C MET A 67 4.44 -5.32 8.21
N MET A 68 3.86 -5.65 7.06
CA MET A 68 3.53 -7.03 6.70
C MET A 68 4.79 -7.89 6.51
N ARG A 69 5.84 -7.34 5.88
CA ARG A 69 7.16 -7.99 5.78
C ARG A 69 7.76 -8.28 7.17
N LYS A 70 7.62 -7.38 8.13
CA LYS A 70 8.04 -7.62 9.53
C LYS A 70 7.24 -8.75 10.19
N GLN A 71 5.93 -8.82 9.95
CA GLN A 71 5.09 -9.89 10.51
C GLN A 71 5.38 -11.25 9.87
N ILE A 72 5.66 -11.29 8.56
CA ILE A 72 6.08 -12.52 7.86
C ILE A 72 7.38 -13.04 8.46
N ALA A 73 8.39 -12.18 8.64
CA ALA A 73 9.66 -12.56 9.27
C ALA A 73 9.44 -13.15 10.67
N ARG A 74 8.57 -12.53 11.48
CA ARG A 74 8.20 -13.05 12.80
C ARG A 74 7.45 -14.38 12.74
N ALA A 75 6.55 -14.56 11.77
CA ALA A 75 5.82 -15.81 11.59
C ALA A 75 6.77 -16.97 11.20
N HIS A 76 7.82 -16.70 10.42
CA HIS A 76 8.89 -17.66 10.16
C HIS A 76 9.66 -18.05 11.43
N GLU A 77 10.00 -17.09 12.29
CA GLU A 77 10.67 -17.37 13.58
C GLU A 77 9.82 -18.26 14.49
N LEU A 78 8.50 -18.05 14.48
CA LEU A 78 7.52 -18.84 15.23
C LEU A 78 7.14 -20.17 14.55
N GLN A 79 7.72 -20.46 13.38
CA GLN A 79 7.44 -21.65 12.56
C GLN A 79 5.95 -21.83 12.20
N ASP A 80 5.20 -20.72 12.11
CA ASP A 80 3.80 -20.75 11.69
C ASP A 80 3.68 -20.58 10.17
N PHE A 81 3.90 -21.68 9.45
CA PHE A 81 3.87 -21.69 7.99
C PHE A 81 2.51 -21.35 7.39
N GLY A 82 1.41 -21.64 8.10
CA GLY A 82 0.06 -21.32 7.62
C GLY A 82 -0.19 -19.82 7.61
N THR A 83 0.29 -19.11 8.64
CA THR A 83 0.20 -17.65 8.69
C THR A 83 1.16 -16.99 7.70
N VAL A 84 2.36 -17.55 7.51
CA VAL A 84 3.30 -17.10 6.48
C VAL A 84 2.64 -17.12 5.09
N GLN A 85 2.08 -18.26 4.68
CA GLN A 85 1.48 -18.40 3.35
C GLN A 85 0.38 -17.36 3.10
N VAL A 86 -0.51 -17.17 4.08
CA VAL A 86 -1.61 -16.20 3.97
C VAL A 86 -1.07 -14.77 3.85
N LEU A 87 -0.08 -14.40 4.67
CA LEU A 87 0.50 -13.06 4.64
C LEU A 87 1.32 -12.79 3.37
N GLU A 88 2.00 -13.80 2.82
CA GLU A 88 2.71 -13.68 1.54
C GLU A 88 1.77 -13.48 0.36
N GLU A 89 0.63 -14.21 0.32
CA GLU A 89 -0.40 -14.00 -0.71
C GLU A 89 -0.97 -12.58 -0.65
N VAL A 90 -1.29 -12.10 0.56
CA VAL A 90 -1.78 -10.73 0.75
C VAL A 90 -0.71 -9.71 0.35
N LEU A 91 0.57 -9.93 0.71
CA LEU A 91 1.66 -9.02 0.37
C LEU A 91 1.83 -8.85 -1.13
N LEU A 92 1.75 -9.94 -1.91
CA LEU A 92 1.88 -9.89 -3.36
C LEU A 92 0.79 -9.00 -3.99
N ASP A 93 -0.47 -9.21 -3.60
CA ASP A 93 -1.59 -8.40 -4.11
C ASP A 93 -1.48 -6.91 -3.71
N ARG A 94 -0.91 -6.63 -2.52
CA ARG A 94 -0.68 -5.26 -2.04
C ARG A 94 0.47 -4.58 -2.76
N GLU A 95 1.51 -5.31 -3.12
CA GLU A 95 2.63 -4.81 -3.95
C GLU A 95 2.17 -4.43 -5.35
N ASP A 96 1.31 -5.25 -5.96
CA ASP A 96 0.69 -4.93 -7.24
C ASP A 96 -0.16 -3.65 -7.16
N LEU A 97 -0.96 -3.47 -6.11
CA LEU A 97 -1.71 -2.23 -5.88
C LEU A 97 -0.77 -1.03 -5.74
N GLY A 98 0.29 -1.14 -4.94
CA GLY A 98 1.28 -0.07 -4.79
C GLY A 98 1.91 0.33 -6.12
N TYR A 99 2.23 -0.66 -6.97
CA TYR A 99 2.72 -0.40 -8.32
C TYR A 99 1.68 0.30 -9.20
N HIS A 100 0.42 -0.11 -9.17
CA HIS A 100 -0.65 0.55 -9.92
C HIS A 100 -0.83 2.02 -9.50
N LEU A 101 -0.83 2.31 -8.20
CA LEU A 101 -0.92 3.68 -7.67
C LEU A 101 0.29 4.52 -8.09
N TYR A 102 1.50 3.97 -7.96
CA TYR A 102 2.73 4.63 -8.40
C TYR A 102 2.70 4.93 -9.90
N SER A 103 2.28 3.97 -10.73
CA SER A 103 2.19 4.15 -12.18
C SER A 103 1.16 5.19 -12.61
N VAL A 104 0.09 5.39 -11.84
CA VAL A 104 -0.90 6.45 -12.10
C VAL A 104 -0.37 7.82 -11.68
N LEU A 105 0.54 7.87 -10.70
CA LEU A 105 1.16 9.10 -10.21
C LEU A 105 2.42 9.51 -10.98
N ASP A 106 3.09 8.59 -11.68
CA ASP A 106 4.23 8.93 -12.53
C ASP A 106 3.78 9.96 -13.59
N ASP A 107 4.64 10.94 -13.85
CA ASP A 107 4.21 12.10 -14.62
C ASP A 107 3.77 11.68 -16.01
N ASP A 108 2.55 12.09 -16.38
CA ASP A 108 2.06 11.96 -17.74
C ASP A 108 3.11 12.51 -18.71
N THR A 109 3.50 11.68 -19.68
CA THR A 109 4.47 12.02 -20.72
C THR A 109 4.07 13.28 -21.50
N LEU A 110 2.78 13.60 -21.56
CA LEU A 110 2.25 14.82 -22.14
C LEU A 110 2.59 16.07 -21.30
N THR A 111 2.55 15.94 -19.98
CA THR A 111 2.89 17.04 -19.05
C THR A 111 4.40 17.27 -19.07
N ARG A 112 5.21 16.21 -19.01
CA ARG A 112 6.66 16.27 -19.22
C ARG A 112 7.01 16.87 -20.59
N GLY A 113 6.32 16.44 -21.66
CA GLY A 113 6.50 16.94 -23.02
C GLY A 113 6.15 18.43 -23.17
N MET A 114 5.09 18.89 -22.50
CA MET A 114 4.68 20.30 -22.56
C MET A 114 5.61 21.21 -21.74
N TYR A 115 6.10 20.76 -20.58
CA TYR A 115 7.18 21.46 -19.87
C TYR A 115 8.50 21.44 -20.66
N HIS A 116 8.81 20.35 -21.35
CA HIS A 116 9.98 20.25 -22.24
C HIS A 116 9.91 21.27 -23.39
N LEU A 117 8.75 21.40 -24.04
CA LEU A 117 8.52 22.38 -25.11
C LEU A 117 8.58 23.83 -24.63
N LEU A 118 8.21 24.10 -23.37
CA LEU A 118 8.15 25.46 -22.82
C LEU A 118 9.45 25.91 -22.14
N ASN A 119 10.20 25.01 -21.49
CA ASN A 119 11.27 25.40 -20.57
C ASN A 119 12.66 24.76 -20.85
N GLN A 120 12.79 23.77 -21.75
CA GLN A 120 14.06 23.08 -22.10
C GLN A 120 14.94 22.59 -20.91
N ASN A 121 14.40 22.53 -19.70
CA ASN A 121 15.08 22.02 -18.50
C ASN A 121 14.37 20.74 -18.05
N TYR A 122 15.16 19.77 -17.54
CA TYR A 122 14.75 18.43 -17.07
C TYR A 122 14.65 17.31 -18.14
N ASP A 123 15.58 17.29 -19.09
CA ASP A 123 15.56 16.41 -20.29
C ASP A 123 16.01 14.95 -20.12
N ARG A 124 16.28 14.47 -18.90
CA ARG A 124 16.71 13.07 -18.70
C ARG A 124 16.02 12.41 -17.54
N ALA A 125 15.83 11.09 -17.70
CA ALA A 125 15.18 10.12 -16.81
C ALA A 125 15.80 9.95 -15.40
N GLY A 126 16.38 11.01 -14.83
CA GLY A 126 16.99 11.07 -13.50
C GLY A 126 16.13 11.76 -12.44
N ASP A 127 15.17 12.60 -12.83
CA ASP A 127 14.34 13.38 -11.89
C ASP A 127 13.00 12.66 -11.61
N ARG A 128 13.11 11.43 -11.09
CA ARG A 128 11.96 10.74 -10.52
C ARG A 128 11.53 11.50 -9.25
N THR A 129 10.22 11.60 -9.02
CA THR A 129 9.67 12.21 -7.80
C THR A 129 10.05 11.47 -6.52
N MET A 130 10.61 10.26 -6.63
CA MET A 130 11.09 9.43 -5.53
C MET A 130 12.57 9.06 -5.72
N GLN A 131 13.34 9.13 -4.63
CA GLN A 131 14.79 8.83 -4.66
C GLN A 131 15.04 7.38 -5.09
N PRO A 132 15.92 7.12 -6.09
CA PRO A 132 16.19 5.79 -6.62
C PRO A 132 16.87 4.82 -5.64
N ASN A 133 17.23 5.27 -4.44
CA ASN A 133 17.88 4.46 -3.39
C ASN A 133 16.91 4.04 -2.26
N THR A 134 15.60 4.02 -2.51
CA THR A 134 14.67 3.42 -1.55
C THR A 134 14.75 1.89 -1.64
N LYS A 135 14.71 1.20 -0.49
CA LYS A 135 14.93 -0.27 -0.36
C LYS A 135 13.91 -1.16 -1.11
N LEU A 136 13.07 -0.57 -1.96
CA LEU A 136 11.99 -1.21 -2.70
C LEU A 136 12.19 -1.12 -4.23
N GLN A 137 13.33 -0.58 -4.70
CA GLN A 137 13.84 -0.82 -6.06
C GLN A 137 14.87 -1.94 -6.05
#